data_AF-A0A3R7FQN8-F1
#
_entry.id   AF-A0A3R7FQN8-F1
#
_cell.length_a   1.000
_cell.length_b   1.000
_cell.length_c   1.000
_cell.angle_alpha   90.00
_cell.angle_beta   90.00
_cell.angle_gamma   90.00
#
_symmetry.space_group_name_H-M   'P 1'
#
loop_
_entity.id
_entity.type
_entity.pdbx_description
1 polymer ?
#
loop_
_entity_poly.entity_id
_entity_poly.type
_entity_poly.pdbx_seq_one_letter_code
_entity_poly.pdbx_strand_id
1 'polypeptide(L)'
;FANVVTADEKAGTRLPKVPADTPPDEIGYVSEDDFSWKAMLDMDACTKCGRCTDACPAKASGRNLDPRDVILDLKAYRESVDAGGDSIDIVADGGTSVVDAESMESCMACMACMDACPVDIEHLTHFTEMNRRLTETGQQQEPVQEA
;
A
#
# COMPACT_ATOMS: atom_id res chain seq x y z
N PHE A 1 -14.91 -10.47 10.26
CA PHE A 1 -15.43 -11.60 9.46
C PHE A 1 -15.62 -11.24 8.00
N ALA A 2 -16.16 -10.07 7.64
CA ALA A 2 -16.37 -9.70 6.23
C ALA A 2 -15.08 -9.82 5.39
N ASN A 3 -13.94 -9.29 5.87
CA ASN A 3 -12.71 -9.30 5.08
C ASN A 3 -12.20 -10.72 4.74
N VAL A 4 -12.20 -11.62 5.73
CA VAL A 4 -11.89 -13.05 5.57
C VAL A 4 -12.77 -13.72 4.51
N VAL A 5 -14.07 -13.39 4.48
CA VAL A 5 -15.01 -13.99 3.51
C VAL A 5 -14.74 -13.49 2.08
N THR A 6 -14.24 -12.27 1.95
CA THR A 6 -13.98 -11.62 0.65
C THR A 6 -12.53 -11.71 0.21
N ALA A 7 -11.69 -12.44 0.94
CA ALA A 7 -10.27 -12.58 0.63
C ALA A 7 -10.07 -13.28 -0.72
N ASP A 8 -9.19 -12.72 -1.55
CA ASP A 8 -8.74 -13.33 -2.79
C ASP A 8 -7.39 -14.03 -2.59
N GLU A 9 -7.38 -15.36 -2.68
CA GLU A 9 -6.17 -16.18 -2.60
C GLU A 9 -5.10 -15.80 -3.64
N LYS A 10 -5.49 -15.06 -4.70
CA LYS A 10 -4.59 -14.59 -5.75
C LYS A 10 -4.18 -13.12 -5.60
N ALA A 11 -4.64 -12.41 -4.58
CA ALA A 11 -4.41 -10.97 -4.44
C ALA A 11 -2.92 -10.57 -4.48
N GLY A 12 -2.03 -11.39 -3.91
CA GLY A 12 -0.59 -11.12 -3.95
C GLY A 12 0.08 -11.44 -5.29
N THR A 13 -0.48 -12.35 -6.10
CA THR A 13 0.16 -12.86 -7.34
C THR A 13 -0.46 -12.31 -8.61
N ARG A 14 -1.71 -11.83 -8.54
CA ARG A 14 -2.46 -11.29 -9.66
C ARG A 14 -2.40 -9.77 -9.64
N LEU A 15 -1.68 -9.21 -10.59
CA LEU A 15 -1.67 -7.77 -10.81
C LEU A 15 -3.06 -7.25 -11.21
N PRO A 16 -3.55 -6.16 -10.59
CA PRO A 16 -4.76 -5.48 -11.04
C PRO A 16 -4.57 -5.00 -12.49
N LYS A 17 -5.62 -5.13 -13.31
CA LYS A 17 -5.53 -4.72 -14.72
C LYS A 17 -5.60 -3.21 -14.84
N VAL A 18 -4.67 -2.63 -15.60
CA VAL A 18 -4.72 -1.24 -16.04
C VAL A 18 -5.13 -1.25 -17.52
N PRO A 19 -6.18 -0.52 -17.94
CA PRO A 19 -6.52 -0.36 -19.35
C PRO A 19 -5.34 0.22 -20.15
N ALA A 20 -5.17 -0.23 -21.40
CA ALA A 20 -4.01 0.16 -22.22
C ALA A 20 -3.98 1.66 -22.56
N ASP A 21 -5.13 2.32 -22.54
CA ASP A 21 -5.29 3.73 -22.86
C ASP A 21 -5.32 4.64 -21.60
N THR A 22 -5.08 4.09 -20.41
CA THR A 22 -5.02 4.88 -19.17
C THR A 22 -3.76 5.77 -19.19
N PRO A 23 -3.90 7.10 -19.06
CA PRO A 23 -2.77 8.02 -18.96
C PRO A 23 -1.87 7.69 -17.75
N PRO A 24 -0.53 7.83 -17.86
CA PRO A 24 0.39 7.54 -16.74
C PRO A 24 0.05 8.27 -15.43
N ASP A 25 -0.45 9.50 -15.52
CA ASP A 25 -0.85 10.32 -14.37
C ASP A 25 -2.12 9.85 -13.67
N GLU A 26 -2.86 8.89 -14.25
CA GLU A 26 -4.06 8.25 -13.70
C GLU A 26 -3.80 6.82 -13.18
N ILE A 27 -2.57 6.32 -13.24
CA ILE A 27 -2.25 4.93 -12.85
C ILE A 27 -1.79 4.86 -11.39
N GLY A 28 -2.32 3.88 -10.66
CA GLY A 28 -2.02 3.64 -9.24
C GLY A 28 -2.98 4.38 -8.32
N TYR A 29 -2.58 4.59 -7.08
CA TYR A 29 -3.31 5.45 -6.14
C TYR A 29 -2.92 6.91 -6.37
N VAL A 30 -3.78 7.66 -7.07
CA VAL A 30 -3.64 9.09 -7.33
C VAL A 30 -4.32 9.88 -6.22
N SER A 31 -5.56 9.51 -5.89
CA SER A 31 -6.32 10.10 -4.80
C SER A 31 -7.08 9.05 -4.02
N GLU A 32 -7.76 9.50 -2.97
CA GLU A 32 -8.61 8.65 -2.16
C GLU A 32 -9.68 7.95 -3.00
N ASP A 33 -10.17 8.54 -4.10
CA ASP A 33 -11.19 7.93 -4.95
C ASP A 33 -10.74 6.64 -5.66
N ASP A 34 -9.43 6.39 -5.73
CA ASP A 34 -8.87 5.18 -6.34
C ASP A 34 -8.93 3.94 -5.41
N PHE A 35 -9.25 4.12 -4.13
CA PHE A 35 -9.42 2.98 -3.24
C PHE A 35 -10.69 2.20 -3.61
N SER A 36 -10.49 0.96 -4.08
CA SER A 36 -11.60 0.03 -4.28
C SER A 36 -12.36 -0.25 -2.97
N TRP A 37 -13.60 -0.72 -3.10
CA TRP A 37 -14.38 -1.17 -1.93
C TRP A 37 -13.64 -2.21 -1.08
N LYS A 38 -12.84 -3.08 -1.72
CA LYS A 38 -12.05 -4.11 -1.05
C LYS A 38 -10.86 -3.49 -0.30
N ALA A 39 -10.19 -2.53 -0.92
CA ALA A 39 -9.11 -1.77 -0.28
C ALA A 39 -9.60 -1.03 0.98
N MET A 40 -10.78 -0.40 0.92
CA MET A 40 -11.37 0.24 2.10
C MET A 40 -11.74 -0.78 3.18
N LEU A 41 -12.30 -1.94 2.80
CA LEU A 41 -12.61 -3.02 3.73
C LEU A 41 -11.34 -3.58 4.41
N ASP A 42 -10.24 -3.70 3.67
CA ASP A 42 -8.93 -4.12 4.19
C ASP A 42 -8.41 -3.15 5.26
N MET A 43 -8.46 -1.84 4.96
CA MET A 43 -8.12 -0.78 5.91
C MET A 43 -8.94 -0.90 7.21
N ASP A 44 -10.26 -1.06 7.07
CA ASP A 44 -11.18 -1.16 8.19
C ASP A 44 -11.05 -2.45 9.01
N ALA A 45 -10.62 -3.54 8.37
CA ALA A 45 -10.47 -4.83 9.03
C ALA A 45 -9.26 -4.88 9.97
N CYS A 46 -8.31 -3.93 9.87
CA CYS A 46 -7.08 -3.97 10.65
C CYS A 46 -7.35 -3.97 12.16
N THR A 47 -6.94 -5.06 12.81
CA THR A 47 -7.09 -5.24 14.27
C THR A 47 -5.92 -4.68 15.07
N LYS A 48 -4.94 -4.04 14.41
CA LYS A 48 -3.71 -3.52 15.03
C LYS A 48 -2.88 -4.59 15.77
N CYS A 49 -3.03 -5.87 15.42
CA CYS A 49 -2.40 -6.97 16.15
C CYS A 49 -0.88 -7.14 15.94
N GLY A 50 -0.31 -6.50 14.90
CA GLY A 50 1.15 -6.50 14.67
C GLY A 50 1.73 -7.72 13.97
N ARG A 51 0.95 -8.76 13.65
CA ARG A 51 1.49 -9.97 13.00
C ARG A 51 2.16 -9.70 11.66
N CYS A 52 1.61 -8.80 10.85
CA CYS A 52 2.23 -8.40 9.59
C CYS A 52 3.54 -7.60 9.80
N THR A 53 3.63 -6.79 10.85
CA THR A 53 4.87 -6.13 11.28
C THR A 53 5.94 -7.16 11.61
N ASP A 54 5.63 -8.10 12.50
CA ASP A 54 6.58 -9.12 12.99
C ASP A 54 7.08 -10.05 11.86
N ALA A 55 6.22 -10.33 10.88
CA ALA A 55 6.54 -11.19 9.75
C ALA A 55 7.31 -10.46 8.63
N CYS A 56 7.37 -9.13 8.62
CA CYS A 56 7.95 -8.37 7.52
C CYS A 56 9.50 -8.45 7.52
N PRO A 57 10.13 -9.03 6.47
CA PRO A 57 11.60 -9.10 6.42
C PRO A 57 12.26 -7.72 6.22
N ALA A 58 11.57 -6.78 5.56
CA ALA A 58 12.07 -5.41 5.40
C ALA A 58 12.16 -4.70 6.77
N LYS A 59 11.09 -4.76 7.57
CA LYS A 59 11.07 -4.26 8.94
C LYS A 59 12.16 -4.91 9.80
N ALA A 60 12.26 -6.23 9.76
CA ALA A 60 13.25 -6.99 10.53
C ALA A 60 14.69 -6.63 10.17
N SER A 61 14.92 -6.18 8.94
CA SER A 61 16.23 -5.74 8.45
C SER A 61 16.50 -4.25 8.69
N GLY A 62 15.61 -3.53 9.37
CA GLY A 62 15.75 -2.10 9.66
C GLY A 62 15.45 -1.18 8.47
N ARG A 63 14.80 -1.67 7.42
CA ARG A 63 14.32 -0.83 6.30
C ARG A 63 13.07 -0.04 6.71
N ASN A 64 12.80 1.05 6.00
CA ASN A 64 11.68 1.96 6.28
C ASN A 64 10.33 1.37 5.85
N LEU A 65 9.95 0.17 6.29
CA LEU A 65 8.64 -0.41 5.97
C LEU A 65 8.06 -1.13 7.17
N ASP A 66 6.85 -0.74 7.55
CA ASP A 66 5.98 -1.51 8.43
C ASP A 66 4.63 -1.72 7.75
N PRO A 67 4.29 -2.94 7.34
CA PRO A 67 3.07 -3.15 6.56
C PRO A 67 1.80 -2.86 7.37
N ARG A 68 1.84 -2.98 8.70
CA ARG A 68 0.69 -2.60 9.54
C ARG A 68 0.46 -1.10 9.46
N ASP A 69 1.53 -0.34 9.64
CA ASP A 69 1.42 1.11 9.77
C ASP A 69 0.96 1.72 8.45
N VAL A 70 1.48 1.24 7.29
CA VAL A 70 0.96 1.64 5.97
C VAL A 70 -0.56 1.48 5.85
N ILE A 71 -1.13 0.33 6.27
CA ILE A 71 -2.60 0.12 6.22
C ILE A 71 -3.35 1.09 7.15
N LEU A 72 -2.79 1.37 8.32
CA LEU A 72 -3.38 2.29 9.28
C LEU A 72 -3.28 3.75 8.84
N ASP A 73 -2.19 4.13 8.17
CA ASP A 73 -1.96 5.46 7.64
C ASP A 73 -2.92 5.73 6.46
N LEU A 74 -3.09 4.77 5.56
CA LEU A 74 -4.10 4.85 4.50
C LEU A 74 -5.52 4.96 5.06
N LYS A 75 -5.83 4.19 6.12
CA LYS A 75 -7.12 4.28 6.82
C LYS A 75 -7.32 5.69 7.40
N ALA A 76 -6.34 6.19 8.15
CA ALA A 76 -6.41 7.49 8.80
C ALA A 76 -6.55 8.62 7.77
N TYR A 77 -5.83 8.52 6.65
CA TYR A 77 -5.96 9.44 5.53
C TYR A 77 -7.39 9.45 4.99
N ARG A 78 -7.95 8.29 4.63
CA ARG A 78 -9.33 8.18 4.14
C ARG A 78 -10.33 8.79 5.13
N GLU A 79 -10.24 8.40 6.41
CA GLU A 79 -11.13 8.92 7.46
C GLU A 79 -11.01 10.45 7.61
N SER A 80 -9.80 11.00 7.43
CA SER A 80 -9.58 12.45 7.49
C SER A 80 -10.22 13.18 6.32
N VAL A 81 -10.12 12.66 5.09
CA VAL A 81 -10.74 13.24 3.90
C VAL A 81 -12.27 13.14 3.98
N ASP A 82 -12.81 12.00 4.43
CA ASP A 82 -14.25 11.81 4.64
C ASP A 82 -14.82 12.80 5.68
N ALA A 83 -13.99 13.26 6.63
CA ALA A 83 -14.33 14.28 7.61
C ALA A 83 -14.14 15.73 7.11
N GLY A 84 -13.78 15.93 5.84
CA GLY A 84 -13.55 17.25 5.23
C GLY A 84 -12.12 17.78 5.40
N GLY A 85 -11.15 16.91 5.66
CA GLY A 85 -9.73 17.23 5.63
C GLY A 85 -9.19 17.44 4.21
N ASP A 86 -7.94 17.90 4.12
CA ASP A 86 -7.28 18.13 2.84
C ASP A 86 -6.86 16.81 2.18
N SER A 87 -7.09 16.69 0.87
CA SER A 87 -6.52 15.62 0.05
C SER A 87 -5.04 15.90 -0.19
N ILE A 88 -4.19 14.90 0.07
CA ILE A 88 -2.74 14.96 -0.09
C ILE A 88 -2.27 13.75 -0.90
N ASP A 89 -1.05 13.78 -1.41
CA ASP A 89 -0.50 12.64 -2.14
C ASP A 89 -0.49 11.38 -1.25
N ILE A 90 -1.04 10.28 -1.77
CA ILE A 90 -1.04 9.00 -1.06
C ILE A 90 0.38 8.46 -0.92
N VAL A 91 1.19 8.59 -1.98
CA VAL A 91 2.59 8.19 -1.98
C VAL A 91 3.41 9.17 -2.80
N ALA A 92 4.49 9.67 -2.22
CA ALA A 92 5.45 10.57 -2.86
C ALA A 92 6.77 10.55 -2.08
N ASP A 93 7.83 11.06 -2.71
CA ASP A 93 9.06 11.42 -2.01
C ASP A 93 8.92 12.80 -1.33
N GLY A 94 9.72 13.06 -0.29
CA GLY A 94 9.79 14.34 0.40
C GLY A 94 8.99 14.45 1.70
N GLY A 95 8.40 13.35 2.19
CA GLY A 95 7.86 13.24 3.54
C GLY A 95 6.56 14.00 3.84
N THR A 96 5.82 14.45 2.82
CA THR A 96 4.51 15.12 2.97
C THR A 96 3.33 14.27 2.54
N SER A 97 3.56 13.11 1.94
CA SER A 97 2.53 12.15 1.54
C SER A 97 2.05 11.30 2.71
N VAL A 98 0.95 10.56 2.51
CA VAL A 98 0.45 9.57 3.48
C VAL A 98 1.49 8.48 3.74
N VAL A 99 2.13 8.00 2.67
CA VAL A 99 3.18 7.00 2.71
C VAL A 99 4.41 7.55 1.99
N ASP A 100 5.58 7.42 2.60
CA ASP A 100 6.83 7.85 1.99
C ASP A 100 7.28 6.87 0.89
N ALA A 101 7.83 7.36 -0.21
CA ALA A 101 8.32 6.55 -1.31
C ALA A 101 9.32 5.46 -0.87
N GLU A 102 10.20 5.76 0.10
CA GLU A 102 11.19 4.82 0.65
C GLU A 102 10.52 3.57 1.26
N SER A 103 9.28 3.72 1.76
CA SER A 103 8.50 2.59 2.27
C SER A 103 8.13 1.61 1.19
N MET A 104 7.74 2.09 0.02
CA MET A 104 7.34 1.24 -1.09
C MET A 104 8.54 0.55 -1.73
N GLU A 105 9.68 1.23 -1.82
CA GLU A 105 10.94 0.65 -2.30
C GLU A 105 11.54 -0.38 -1.34
N SER A 106 11.21 -0.28 -0.06
CA SER A 106 11.58 -1.27 0.95
C SER A 106 10.78 -2.57 0.84
N CYS A 107 9.64 -2.56 0.12
CA CYS A 107 8.81 -3.75 -0.06
C CYS A 107 9.49 -4.79 -0.95
N MET A 108 9.68 -6.01 -0.42
CA MET A 108 10.27 -7.12 -1.17
C MET A 108 9.24 -7.98 -1.92
N ALA A 109 7.96 -7.60 -1.91
CA ALA A 109 6.84 -8.36 -2.50
C ALA A 109 6.78 -9.85 -2.08
N CYS A 110 7.23 -10.17 -0.88
CA CYS A 110 7.39 -11.57 -0.39
C CYS A 110 6.12 -12.21 0.19
N MET A 111 5.03 -11.46 0.35
CA MET A 111 3.73 -11.88 0.90
C MET A 111 3.68 -12.27 2.39
N ALA A 112 4.79 -12.27 3.11
CA ALA A 112 4.82 -12.67 4.53
C ALA A 112 3.81 -11.93 5.42
N CYS A 113 3.53 -10.64 5.13
CA CYS A 113 2.54 -9.85 5.85
C CYS A 113 1.10 -10.32 5.63
N MET A 114 0.78 -10.79 4.42
CA MET A 114 -0.54 -11.32 4.07
C MET A 114 -0.73 -12.70 4.70
N ASP A 115 0.27 -13.59 4.59
CA ASP A 115 0.24 -14.93 5.19
C ASP A 115 0.06 -14.90 6.71
N ALA A 116 0.64 -13.88 7.37
CA ALA A 116 0.55 -13.71 8.81
C ALA A 116 -0.74 -13.02 9.27
N CYS A 117 -1.54 -12.44 8.36
CA CYS A 117 -2.69 -11.62 8.73
C CYS A 117 -3.87 -12.48 9.18
N PRO A 118 -4.36 -12.36 10.44
CA PRO A 118 -5.45 -13.21 10.94
C PRO A 118 -6.83 -12.79 10.43
N VAL A 119 -6.90 -11.73 9.63
CA VAL A 119 -8.13 -11.16 9.07
C VAL A 119 -8.02 -10.96 7.55
N ASP A 120 -7.05 -11.63 6.92
CA ASP A 120 -6.83 -11.71 5.47
C ASP A 120 -6.78 -10.33 4.77
N ILE A 121 -6.03 -9.39 5.35
CA ILE A 121 -5.76 -8.11 4.70
C ILE A 121 -4.79 -8.29 3.55
N GLU A 122 -5.19 -7.81 2.38
CA GLU A 122 -4.43 -7.91 1.13
C GLU A 122 -3.38 -6.81 0.99
N HIS A 123 -2.46 -6.69 1.96
CA HIS A 123 -1.47 -5.61 2.05
C HIS A 123 -0.75 -5.29 0.72
N LEU A 124 -0.36 -6.32 -0.04
CA LEU A 124 0.39 -6.13 -1.28
C LEU A 124 -0.41 -5.51 -2.42
N THR A 125 -1.74 -5.57 -2.42
CA THR A 125 -2.54 -4.91 -3.47
C THR A 125 -2.38 -3.40 -3.34
N HIS A 126 -2.46 -2.86 -2.13
CA HIS A 126 -2.17 -1.46 -1.83
C HIS A 126 -0.74 -1.08 -2.23
N PHE A 127 0.24 -1.91 -1.87
CA PHE A 127 1.65 -1.61 -2.16
C PHE A 127 1.93 -1.66 -3.65
N THR A 128 1.23 -2.51 -4.40
CA THR A 128 1.33 -2.59 -5.85
C THR A 128 0.79 -1.32 -6.50
N GLU A 129 -0.37 -0.82 -6.07
CA GLU A 129 -0.93 0.42 -6.61
C GLU A 129 -0.09 1.65 -6.28
N MET A 130 0.50 1.71 -5.08
CA MET A 130 1.45 2.79 -4.72
C MET A 130 2.78 2.68 -5.49
N ASN A 131 3.35 1.48 -5.64
CA ASN A 131 4.56 1.29 -6.45
C ASN A 131 4.31 1.63 -7.92
N ARG A 132 3.13 1.31 -8.46
CA ARG A 132 2.72 1.75 -9.80
C ARG A 132 2.70 3.26 -9.90
N ARG A 133 2.08 3.95 -8.94
CA ARG A 133 2.05 5.41 -8.90
C ARG A 133 3.47 5.99 -8.99
N LEU A 134 4.38 5.52 -8.14
CA LEU A 134 5.79 5.97 -8.15
C LEU A 134 6.52 5.67 -9.46
N THR A 135 6.22 4.53 -10.08
CA THR A 135 6.82 4.15 -11.38
C THR A 135 6.36 5.09 -12.49
N GLU A 136 5.07 5.37 -12.57
CA GLU A 136 4.47 6.16 -13.65
C GLU A 136 4.76 7.66 -13.50
N THR A 137 4.97 8.15 -12.28
CA THR A 137 5.41 9.52 -12.01
C THR A 137 6.93 9.71 -12.06
N GLY A 138 7.70 8.62 -12.20
CA GLY A 138 9.16 8.67 -12.21
C GLY A 138 9.80 9.03 -10.88
N GLN A 139 9.13 8.77 -9.76
CA GLN A 139 9.57 9.07 -8.39
C GLN A 139 10.25 7.88 -7.69
N GLN A 140 10.85 6.96 -8.45
CA GLN A 140 11.69 5.90 -7.87
C GLN A 140 13.09 6.44 -7.60
N GLN A 141 13.69 6.06 -6.47
CA GLN A 141 15.10 6.34 -6.18
C GLN A 141 15.98 5.85 -7.33
N GLU A 142 16.94 6.68 -7.73
CA GLU A 142 17.95 6.30 -8.72
C GLU A 142 18.65 5.01 -8.27
N PRO A 143 18.93 4.07 -9.20
CA PRO A 143 19.55 2.82 -8.82
C PRO A 143 20.88 3.09 -8.13
N VAL A 144 21.12 2.39 -7.02
CA VAL A 144 22.41 2.30 -6.31
C VAL A 144 23.43 1.61 -7.24
N GLN A 145 23.84 2.31 -8.30
CA GLN A 145 24.88 1.93 -9.27
C GLN A 145 26.03 2.95 -9.25
N GLU A 146 26.15 3.70 -8.15
CA GLU A 146 27.29 4.58 -7.86
C GLU A 146 27.92 4.23 -6.50
N ALA A 147 28.27 2.96 -6.30
CA ALA A 147 29.07 2.49 -5.16
C ALA A 147 30.28 1.69 -5.63
#